data_AF-A0A7L3WAS9-F1
#
_entry.id   AF-A0A7L3WAS9-F1
#
_cell.length_a   1.000
_cell.length_b   1.000
_cell.length_c   1.000
_cell.angle_alpha   90.00
_cell.angle_beta   90.00
_cell.angle_gamma   90.00
#
_symmetry.space_group_name_H-M   'P 1'
#
loop_
_entity.id
_entity.type
_entity.pdbx_description
1 polymer ?
#
loop_
_entity_poly.entity_id
_entity_poly.type
_entity_poly.pdbx_seq_one_letter_code
_entity_poly.pdbx_strand_id
1 'polypeptide(L)'
;QAHISFKPTIDQQKVNPELDETLLNGDFVVRYDVKRDATAGDIQIVNGYFVHYFAPHEMPALPKNVIFVIDRSGSMAGRKIEQQTRDALLKVLRDLRPEDHFSFITFSSRVAKWKSSLLQATPENVASAAGFVQTLLASGG
;
A
#
# COMPACT_ATOMS: atom_id res chain seq x y z
N GLN A 1 0.51 -2.14 -30.53
CA GLN A 1 -0.73 -2.91 -30.37
C GLN A 1 -0.44 -4.04 -29.38
N ALA A 2 -1.24 -4.19 -28.33
CA ALA A 2 -1.13 -5.31 -27.39
C ALA A 2 -2.31 -6.25 -27.62
N HIS A 3 -2.05 -7.56 -27.65
CA HIS A 3 -3.07 -8.59 -27.80
C HIS A 3 -2.78 -9.70 -26.79
N ILE A 4 -3.79 -10.12 -26.05
CA ILE A 4 -3.69 -11.19 -25.06
C ILE A 4 -4.77 -12.21 -25.39
N SER A 5 -4.36 -13.47 -25.54
CA SER A 5 -5.25 -14.58 -25.84
C SER A 5 -4.97 -15.72 -24.87
N PHE A 6 -5.96 -16.07 -24.07
CA PHE A 6 -5.95 -17.24 -23.19
C PHE A 6 -7.04 -18.22 -23.65
N LYS A 7 -6.62 -19.37 -24.17
CA LYS A 7 -7.52 -20.37 -24.79
C LYS A 7 -7.07 -21.79 -24.40
N PRO A 8 -7.21 -22.18 -23.12
CA PRO A 8 -6.79 -23.51 -22.67
C PRO A 8 -7.70 -24.59 -23.28
N THR A 9 -7.12 -25.67 -23.79
CA THR A 9 -7.86 -26.84 -24.26
C THR A 9 -8.46 -27.62 -23.08
N ILE A 10 -9.40 -28.54 -23.35
CA ILE A 10 -10.00 -29.36 -22.29
C ILE A 10 -8.94 -30.16 -21.51
N ASP A 11 -7.93 -30.71 -22.19
CA ASP A 11 -6.85 -31.44 -21.51
C ASP A 11 -6.00 -30.52 -20.61
N GLN A 12 -5.81 -29.26 -21.01
CA GLN A 12 -5.10 -28.26 -20.19
C GLN A 12 -5.92 -27.78 -18.99
N GLN A 13 -7.24 -27.99 -19.02
CA GLN A 13 -8.14 -27.61 -17.94
C GLN A 13 -8.23 -28.67 -16.86
N LYS A 14 -7.93 -29.95 -17.14
CA LYS A 14 -8.14 -31.08 -16.22
C LYS A 14 -7.05 -31.21 -15.16
N VAL A 15 -7.44 -31.41 -13.91
CA VAL A 15 -6.54 -31.74 -12.78
C VAL A 15 -5.99 -33.16 -12.91
N ASN A 16 -6.86 -34.09 -13.31
CA ASN A 16 -6.57 -35.49 -13.56
C ASN A 16 -7.36 -35.92 -14.80
N PRO A 17 -6.78 -36.64 -15.77
CA PRO A 17 -7.49 -37.14 -16.96
C PRO A 17 -8.80 -37.90 -16.67
N GLU A 18 -8.88 -38.55 -15.50
CA GLU A 18 -9.97 -39.44 -15.07
C GLU A 18 -11.05 -38.73 -14.22
N LEU A 19 -10.81 -37.48 -13.77
CA LEU A 19 -11.73 -36.72 -12.92
C LEU A 19 -12.25 -35.48 -13.66
N ASP A 20 -13.53 -35.15 -13.48
CA ASP A 20 -14.17 -33.94 -14.02
C ASP A 20 -13.84 -32.68 -13.18
N GLU A 21 -12.61 -32.58 -12.70
CA GLU A 21 -12.13 -31.42 -11.92
C GLU A 21 -11.23 -30.52 -12.77
N THR A 22 -11.44 -29.20 -12.69
CA THR A 22 -10.67 -28.21 -13.44
C THR A 22 -9.66 -27.43 -12.59
N LEU A 23 -8.49 -27.18 -13.17
CA LEU A 23 -7.44 -26.28 -12.65
C LEU A 23 -7.76 -24.79 -12.79
N LEU A 24 -8.78 -24.42 -13.58
CA LEU A 24 -9.15 -23.02 -13.82
C LEU A 24 -9.98 -22.46 -12.66
N ASN A 25 -9.31 -22.23 -11.54
CA ASN A 25 -9.91 -21.61 -10.36
C ASN A 25 -9.00 -20.50 -9.84
N GLY A 26 -9.20 -19.27 -10.33
CA GLY A 26 -8.41 -18.11 -9.94
C GLY A 26 -8.64 -16.89 -10.83
N ASP A 27 -7.83 -15.86 -10.61
CA ASP A 27 -7.89 -14.59 -11.34
C ASP A 27 -6.99 -14.60 -12.58
N PHE A 28 -7.52 -14.16 -13.72
CA PHE A 28 -6.72 -13.84 -14.91
C PHE A 28 -6.38 -12.35 -14.92
N VAL A 29 -5.22 -11.99 -14.37
CA VAL A 29 -4.82 -10.58 -14.18
C VAL A 29 -3.92 -10.10 -15.32
N VAL A 30 -4.37 -9.09 -16.05
CA VAL A 30 -3.57 -8.36 -17.04
C VAL A 30 -3.14 -7.01 -16.49
N ARG A 31 -1.84 -6.73 -16.51
CA ARG A 31 -1.26 -5.43 -16.15
C ARG A 31 -0.45 -4.90 -17.32
N TYR A 32 -0.63 -3.64 -17.66
CA TYR A 32 0.18 -2.92 -18.63
C TYR A 32 0.44 -1.50 -18.13
N ASP A 33 1.50 -0.91 -18.65
CA ASP A 33 1.78 0.53 -18.53
C ASP A 33 2.15 1.05 -19.93
N VAL A 34 2.08 2.36 -20.12
CA VAL A 34 2.44 3.03 -21.37
C VAL A 34 3.79 3.72 -21.21
N LYS A 35 4.49 3.94 -22.33
CA LYS A 35 5.70 4.78 -22.32
C LYS A 35 5.30 6.22 -21.97
N ARG A 36 6.06 6.86 -21.08
CA ARG A 36 5.79 8.21 -20.55
C ARG A 36 6.98 9.12 -20.84
N ASP A 37 7.21 9.38 -22.12
CA ASP A 37 8.42 10.09 -22.59
C ASP A 37 8.31 11.62 -22.42
N ALA A 38 7.09 12.15 -22.20
CA ALA A 38 6.84 13.58 -22.08
C ALA A 38 6.72 14.03 -20.62
N THR A 39 7.56 15.00 -20.23
CA THR A 39 7.52 15.65 -18.91
C THR A 39 6.21 16.39 -18.65
N ALA A 40 5.57 16.90 -19.72
CA ALA A 40 4.29 17.60 -19.65
C ALA A 40 3.05 16.67 -19.83
N GLY A 41 3.25 15.36 -19.92
CA GLY A 41 2.19 14.40 -20.20
C GLY A 41 1.83 14.28 -21.70
N ASP A 42 0.85 13.43 -22.00
CA ASP A 42 0.35 13.16 -23.37
C ASP A 42 -1.03 13.80 -23.56
N ILE A 43 -1.23 14.54 -24.65
CA ILE A 43 -2.51 15.19 -24.99
C ILE A 43 -3.05 14.56 -26.27
N GLN A 44 -4.23 13.94 -26.16
CA GLN A 44 -4.93 13.35 -27.28
C GLN A 44 -6.16 14.20 -27.61
N ILE A 45 -6.33 14.56 -28.89
CA ILE A 45 -7.45 15.37 -29.38
C ILE A 45 -8.20 14.59 -30.44
N VAL A 46 -9.51 14.37 -30.24
CA VAL A 46 -10.37 13.65 -31.17
C VAL A 46 -11.76 14.29 -31.17
N ASN A 47 -12.28 14.61 -32.36
CA ASN A 47 -13.64 15.17 -32.57
C ASN A 47 -13.97 16.42 -31.72
N GLY A 48 -12.99 17.29 -31.49
CA GLY A 48 -13.18 18.51 -30.68
C GLY A 48 -13.10 18.29 -29.17
N TYR A 49 -12.84 17.07 -28.71
CA TYR A 49 -12.57 16.74 -27.31
C TYR A 49 -11.08 16.48 -27.11
N PHE A 50 -10.61 16.68 -25.87
CA PHE A 50 -9.24 16.34 -25.50
C PHE A 50 -9.17 15.55 -24.19
N VAL A 51 -8.14 14.73 -24.07
CA VAL A 51 -7.72 14.08 -22.82
C VAL A 51 -6.25 14.40 -22.58
N HIS A 52 -5.92 14.83 -21.37
CA HIS A 52 -4.54 15.10 -20.96
C HIS A 52 -4.11 14.10 -19.89
N TYR A 53 -3.21 13.20 -20.26
CA TYR A 53 -2.61 12.22 -19.36
C TYR A 53 -1.33 12.79 -18.75
N PHE A 54 -1.39 13.22 -17.49
CA PHE A 54 -0.25 13.82 -16.79
C PHE A 54 0.29 12.89 -15.69
N ALA A 55 1.41 12.23 -15.98
CA ALA A 55 2.09 11.32 -15.05
C ALA A 55 3.62 11.30 -15.27
N PRO A 56 4.32 12.42 -15.01
CA PRO A 56 5.77 12.51 -15.16
C PRO A 56 6.50 11.45 -14.33
N HIS A 57 7.50 10.79 -14.92
CA HIS A 57 8.20 9.64 -14.31
C HIS A 57 9.47 10.03 -13.54
N GLU A 58 10.15 11.10 -13.94
CA GLU A 58 11.44 11.52 -13.37
C GLU A 58 11.30 12.74 -12.45
N MET A 59 10.53 12.60 -11.36
CA MET A 59 10.49 13.62 -10.32
C MET A 59 11.20 13.12 -9.06
N PRO A 60 12.12 13.90 -8.48
CA PRO A 60 12.72 13.53 -7.21
C PRO A 60 11.61 13.42 -6.16
N ALA A 61 11.66 12.34 -5.37
CA ALA A 61 10.69 12.18 -4.29
C ALA A 61 10.90 13.32 -3.27
N LEU A 62 9.87 14.13 -3.05
CA LEU A 62 9.96 15.26 -2.12
C LEU A 62 9.88 14.76 -0.67
N PRO A 63 10.73 15.25 0.24
CA PRO A 63 10.61 14.95 1.67
C PRO A 63 9.21 15.25 2.17
N LYS A 64 8.65 14.39 3.02
CA LYS A 64 7.27 14.53 3.52
C LYS A 64 7.20 14.50 5.03
N ASN A 65 6.20 15.18 5.56
CA ASN A 65 5.79 15.14 6.96
C ASN A 65 4.51 14.30 7.07
N VAL A 66 4.54 13.19 7.80
CA VAL A 66 3.41 12.26 7.90
C VAL A 66 3.04 11.97 9.36
N ILE A 67 1.73 12.05 9.67
CA ILE A 67 1.21 11.65 10.98
C ILE A 67 0.27 10.48 10.75
N PHE A 68 0.56 9.35 11.39
CA PHE A 68 -0.32 8.19 11.37
C PHE A 68 -1.24 8.27 12.59
N VAL A 69 -2.55 8.25 12.34
CA VAL A 69 -3.58 8.26 13.38
C VAL A 69 -4.22 6.88 13.45
N ILE A 70 -4.06 6.20 14.58
CA ILE A 70 -4.35 4.76 14.71
C ILE A 70 -5.45 4.54 15.75
N ASP A 71 -6.54 3.90 15.32
CA ASP A 71 -7.57 3.42 16.23
C ASP A 71 -7.02 2.25 17.06
N ARG A 72 -7.20 2.34 18.37
CA ARG A 72 -6.93 1.27 19.33
C ARG A 72 -8.17 0.93 20.16
N SER A 73 -9.38 1.19 19.66
CA SER A 73 -10.65 0.83 20.29
C SER A 73 -10.76 -0.68 20.54
N GLY A 74 -11.66 -1.10 21.43
CA GLY A 74 -11.92 -2.52 21.69
C GLY A 74 -12.27 -3.32 20.43
N SER A 75 -12.86 -2.68 19.40
CA SER A 75 -13.19 -3.31 18.11
C SER A 75 -11.97 -3.76 17.29
N MET A 76 -10.79 -3.24 17.65
CA MET A 76 -9.50 -3.56 17.05
C MET A 76 -8.84 -4.79 17.69
N ALA A 77 -9.43 -5.38 18.72
CA ALA A 77 -8.85 -6.52 19.44
C ALA A 77 -8.55 -7.72 18.54
N GLY A 78 -7.52 -8.48 18.92
CA GLY A 78 -7.03 -9.64 18.17
C GLY A 78 -6.30 -9.24 16.88
N ARG A 79 -6.58 -9.96 15.80
CA ARG A 79 -5.82 -9.91 14.52
C ARG A 79 -5.65 -8.49 13.95
N LYS A 80 -6.65 -7.62 14.10
CA LYS A 80 -6.62 -6.26 13.52
C LYS A 80 -5.48 -5.42 14.10
N ILE A 81 -5.34 -5.39 15.43
CA ILE A 81 -4.27 -4.63 16.08
C ILE A 81 -2.97 -5.43 16.15
N GLU A 82 -3.03 -6.71 16.52
CA GLU A 82 -1.85 -7.51 16.84
C GLU A 82 -1.03 -7.92 15.62
N GLN A 83 -1.66 -8.03 14.45
CA GLN A 83 -0.99 -8.43 13.21
C GLN A 83 -1.13 -7.33 12.16
N GLN A 84 -2.35 -7.06 11.68
CA GLN A 84 -2.56 -6.23 10.50
C GLN A 84 -2.01 -4.80 10.68
N THR A 85 -2.40 -4.14 11.78
CA THR A 85 -1.98 -2.75 12.04
C THR A 85 -0.49 -2.68 12.34
N ARG A 86 0.02 -3.55 13.22
CA ARG A 86 1.45 -3.55 13.59
C ARG A 86 2.34 -3.85 12.39
N ASP A 87 2.04 -4.87 11.60
CA ASP A 87 2.85 -5.26 10.44
C ASP A 87 2.86 -4.18 9.36
N ALA A 88 1.70 -3.55 9.11
CA ALA A 88 1.60 -2.44 8.18
C ALA A 88 2.43 -1.24 8.65
N LEU A 89 2.35 -0.86 9.92
CA LEU A 89 3.14 0.25 10.47
C LEU A 89 4.65 -0.05 10.46
N LEU A 90 5.05 -1.29 10.78
CA LEU A 90 6.45 -1.72 10.68
C LEU A 90 6.95 -1.74 9.23
N LYS A 91 6.09 -2.05 8.25
CA LYS A 91 6.43 -1.93 6.83
C LYS A 91 6.62 -0.46 6.43
N VAL A 92 5.68 0.40 6.81
CA VAL A 92 5.75 1.84 6.53
C VAL A 92 7.02 2.45 7.11
N LEU A 93 7.38 2.13 8.36
CA LEU A 93 8.60 2.61 9.00
C LEU A 93 9.87 2.21 8.24
N ARG A 94 9.90 1.04 7.61
CA ARG A 94 11.03 0.59 6.76
C ARG A 94 11.09 1.30 5.42
N ASP A 95 9.97 1.82 4.93
CA ASP A 95 9.86 2.50 3.64
C ASP A 95 10.03 4.02 3.76
N LEU A 96 10.06 4.57 4.98
CA LEU A 96 10.36 5.98 5.21
C LEU A 96 11.80 6.27 4.79
N ARG A 97 11.98 7.40 4.10
CA ARG A 97 13.32 7.85 3.71
C ARG A 97 13.90 8.73 4.82
N PRO A 98 15.24 8.80 4.98
CA PRO A 98 15.87 9.57 6.04
C PRO A 98 15.48 11.05 6.10
N GLU A 99 15.09 11.65 4.97
CA GLU A 99 14.61 13.03 4.85
C GLU A 99 13.15 13.24 5.31
N ASP A 100 12.37 12.17 5.45
CA ASP A 100 10.98 12.24 5.87
C ASP A 100 10.89 12.48 7.39
N HIS A 101 9.84 13.17 7.82
CA HIS A 101 9.51 13.29 9.24
C HIS A 101 8.18 12.63 9.53
N PHE A 102 8.08 11.98 10.69
CA PHE A 102 6.90 11.22 11.04
C PHE A 102 6.54 11.29 12.52
N SER A 103 5.29 10.96 12.84
CA SER A 103 4.82 10.74 14.21
C SER A 103 3.59 9.83 14.24
N PHE A 104 3.25 9.35 15.44
CA PHE A 104 2.08 8.52 15.70
C PHE A 104 1.15 9.20 16.69
N ILE A 105 -0.15 9.12 16.40
CA ILE A 105 -1.23 9.45 17.32
C ILE A 105 -2.11 8.20 17.42
N THR A 106 -2.36 7.73 18.64
CA THR A 106 -3.29 6.63 18.89
C THR A 106 -4.52 7.15 19.60
N PHE A 107 -5.68 6.55 19.32
CA PHE A 107 -6.93 6.98 19.94
C PHE A 107 -7.84 5.80 20.29
N SER A 108 -8.52 5.93 21.42
CA SER A 108 -9.74 5.19 21.75
C SER A 108 -10.63 6.11 22.59
N SER A 109 -10.90 5.79 23.86
CA SER A 109 -11.53 6.72 24.82
C SER A 109 -10.61 7.90 25.19
N ARG A 110 -9.31 7.80 24.89
CA ARG A 110 -8.31 8.87 25.08
C ARG A 110 -7.39 8.94 23.86
N VAL A 111 -6.79 10.11 23.65
CA VAL A 111 -5.77 10.35 22.63
C VAL A 111 -4.39 10.29 23.27
N ALA A 112 -3.46 9.57 22.66
CA ALA A 112 -2.06 9.50 23.07
C ALA A 112 -1.13 9.73 21.88
N LYS A 113 -0.12 10.57 22.07
CA LYS A 113 0.92 10.83 21.07
C LYS A 113 2.16 10.02 21.42
N TRP A 114 2.85 9.48 20.42
CA TRP A 114 4.15 8.83 20.65
C TRP A 114 5.23 9.86 21.03
N LYS A 115 5.28 10.98 20.30
CA LYS A 115 6.18 12.13 20.54
C LYS A 115 5.42 13.44 20.40
N SER A 116 5.92 14.51 21.03
CA SER A 116 5.31 15.84 21.01
C SER A 116 5.47 16.57 19.67
N SER A 117 6.43 16.16 18.85
CA SER A 117 6.73 16.72 17.53
C SER A 117 6.90 15.61 16.48
N LEU A 118 6.98 16.03 15.21
CA LEU A 118 7.45 15.19 14.11
C LEU A 118 8.96 14.97 14.27
N LEU A 119 9.38 13.72 14.15
CA LEU A 119 10.80 13.35 14.19
C LEU A 119 11.25 12.88 12.82
N GLN A 120 12.47 13.26 12.44
CA GLN A 120 13.10 12.77 11.23
C GLN A 120 13.28 11.24 11.30
N ALA A 121 13.14 10.55 10.17
CA ALA A 121 13.27 9.09 10.05
C ALA A 121 14.73 8.60 10.13
N THR A 122 15.45 8.98 11.20
CA THR A 122 16.76 8.42 11.52
C THR A 122 16.62 6.97 12.00
N PRO A 123 17.67 6.13 11.88
CA PRO A 123 17.64 4.75 12.35
C PRO A 123 17.18 4.60 13.82
N GLU A 124 17.60 5.52 14.68
CA GLU A 124 17.26 5.54 16.11
C GLU A 124 15.78 5.85 16.33
N ASN A 125 15.25 6.86 15.62
CA ASN A 125 13.84 7.23 15.71
C ASN A 125 12.94 6.14 15.12
N VAL A 126 13.35 5.50 14.01
CA VAL A 126 12.65 4.37 13.41
C VAL A 126 12.65 3.15 14.34
N ALA A 127 13.77 2.84 15.00
CA ALA A 127 13.84 1.76 15.98
C ALA A 127 12.97 2.05 17.21
N SER A 128 13.00 3.28 17.73
CA SER A 128 12.16 3.72 18.85
C SER A 128 10.66 3.65 18.49
N ALA A 129 10.31 4.05 17.27
CA ALA A 129 8.98 3.95 16.70
C ALA A 129 8.52 2.49 16.56
N ALA A 130 9.37 1.60 16.06
CA ALA A 130 9.07 0.19 15.93
C ALA A 130 8.78 -0.46 17.30
N GLY A 131 9.56 -0.10 18.33
CA GLY A 131 9.29 -0.50 19.71
C GLY A 131 7.93 -0.01 20.20
N PHE A 132 7.58 1.25 19.95
CA PHE A 132 6.25 1.77 20.27
C PHE A 132 5.12 1.01 19.55
N VAL A 133 5.26 0.74 18.25
CA VAL A 133 4.26 0.00 17.45
C VAL A 133 4.01 -1.39 18.05
N GLN A 134 5.06 -2.11 18.48
CA GLN A 134 4.92 -3.43 19.10
C GLN A 134 4.11 -3.42 20.40
N THR A 135 4.03 -2.28 21.11
CA THR A 135 3.23 -2.14 22.33
C THR A 135 1.75 -1.81 22.09
N LEU A 136 1.34 -1.56 20.84
CA LEU A 136 -0.04 -1.16 20.53
C LEU A 136 -1.03 -2.28 20.82
N LEU A 137 -1.89 -2.09 21.81
CA LEU A 137 -2.97 -3.01 22.16
C LEU A 137 -4.32 -2.31 22.05
N ALA A 138 -5.33 -3.06 21.63
CA ALA A 138 -6.70 -2.60 21.71
C ALA A 138 -7.07 -2.33 23.18
N SER A 139 -7.70 -1.21 23.42
CA SER A 139 -8.09 -0.73 24.74
C SER A 139 -9.24 0.26 24.59
N GLY A 140 -10.28 0.12 25.40
CA GLY A 140 -11.43 1.00 25.35
C GLY A 140 -12.71 0.21 25.17
N GLY A 141 -13.66 0.58 26.02
CA GLY A 141 -15.04 0.14 26.16
C GLY A 141 -15.70 1.15 27.09
#